data_AF-A0A6A6TY32-F1
#
_entry.id   AF-A0A6A6TY32-F1
#
_cell.length_a   1.000
_cell.length_b   1.000
_cell.length_c   1.000
_cell.angle_alpha   90.00
_cell.angle_beta   90.00
_cell.angle_gamma   90.00
#
_symmetry.space_group_name_H-M   'P 1'
#
loop_
_entity.id
_entity.type
_entity.pdbx_description
1 polymer ?
#
loop_
_entity_poly.entity_id
_entity_poly.type
_entity_poly.pdbx_seq_one_letter_code
_entity_poly.pdbx_strand_id
1 'polypeptide(L)'
;MPRTKWDILLRHKNNHPVGPYYFPSLFAALFALHQHILDQQSESVRAKFQTMEEWHERSREALDTVSRIVIAIAGNLVTVSPANSGMQMIDNMPPMYPYIARVAIRHIRDRVKTGSGSWSASAREALERSINTYFERWDVSQGLRNTW
;
A
#
# COMPACT_ATOMS: atom_id res chain seq x y z
N MET A 1 9.78 17.11 50.47
CA MET A 1 8.95 17.82 49.47
C MET A 1 7.87 16.88 48.97
N PRO A 2 6.58 17.17 49.14
CA PRO A 2 5.52 16.27 48.71
C PRO A 2 5.25 16.46 47.21
N ARG A 3 5.42 15.40 46.43
CA ARG A 3 5.01 15.37 45.02
C ARG A 3 3.49 15.45 44.94
N THR A 4 2.98 16.38 44.15
CA THR A 4 1.54 16.62 44.02
C THR A 4 0.91 15.58 43.09
N LYS A 5 -0.38 15.30 43.35
CA LYS A 5 -1.26 14.34 42.63
C LYS A 5 -1.30 14.55 41.10
N TRP A 6 -0.79 15.67 40.60
CA TRP A 6 -0.71 16.02 39.18
C TRP A 6 0.48 15.36 38.45
N ASP A 7 1.57 15.02 39.13
CA ASP A 7 2.73 14.36 38.52
C ASP A 7 2.44 12.91 38.09
N ILE A 8 1.43 12.28 38.69
CA ILE A 8 1.02 10.90 38.36
C ILE A 8 0.10 10.89 37.14
N LEU A 9 -0.66 11.96 36.89
CA LEU A 9 -1.59 12.05 35.74
C LEU A 9 -0.90 12.44 34.43
N LEU A 10 0.26 13.11 34.47
CA LEU A 10 1.05 13.44 33.27
C LEU A 10 1.93 12.29 32.78
N ARG A 11 2.07 11.21 33.55
CA ARG A 11 2.91 10.05 33.17
C ARG A 11 2.14 8.97 32.40
N HIS A 12 0.83 9.13 32.21
CA HIS A 12 -0.03 8.13 31.55
C HIS A 12 -0.46 8.48 30.11
N LYS A 13 -0.04 9.62 29.56
CA LYS A 13 -0.46 10.09 28.22
C LYS A 13 0.63 10.10 27.14
N ASN A 14 1.88 9.75 27.44
CA ASN A 14 3.00 9.91 26.49
C ASN A 14 3.63 8.60 25.98
N ASN A 15 2.98 7.44 26.15
CA ASN A 15 3.57 6.15 25.75
C ASN A 15 2.74 5.34 24.74
N HIS A 16 1.89 5.99 23.95
CA HIS A 16 1.58 5.41 22.65
C HIS A 16 2.55 6.01 21.66
N PRO A 17 3.55 5.25 21.16
CA PRO A 17 4.17 5.64 19.92
C PRO A 17 3.02 5.75 18.92
N VAL A 18 2.75 6.97 18.45
CA VAL A 18 2.06 7.17 17.17
C VAL A 18 3.02 6.57 16.16
N GLY A 19 2.95 5.25 16.02
CA GLY A 19 3.70 4.54 15.01
C GLY A 19 3.27 5.07 13.65
N PRO A 20 4.10 4.90 12.62
CA PRO A 20 3.92 5.49 11.29
C PRO A 20 2.79 4.79 10.50
N TYR A 21 1.63 4.55 11.09
CA TYR A 21 0.57 3.68 10.56
C TYR A 21 -0.55 4.43 9.83
N TYR A 22 -0.33 5.69 9.44
CA TYR A 22 -1.32 6.52 8.71
C TYR A 22 -1.27 6.40 7.18
N PHE A 23 -0.41 5.56 6.62
CA PHE A 23 -0.18 5.51 5.16
C PHE A 23 -1.12 4.62 4.31
N PRO A 24 -1.78 3.57 4.82
CA PRO A 24 -2.53 2.64 3.95
C PRO A 24 -3.74 3.24 3.25
N SER A 25 -4.55 4.00 3.99
CA SER A 25 -5.74 4.65 3.44
C SER A 25 -5.36 5.69 2.39
N LEU A 26 -4.20 6.33 2.55
CA LEU A 26 -3.65 7.25 1.55
C LEU A 26 -3.32 6.52 0.25
N PHE A 27 -2.64 5.37 0.31
CA PHE A 27 -2.32 4.62 -0.91
C PHE A 27 -3.58 4.12 -1.63
N ALA A 28 -4.56 3.60 -0.89
CA ALA A 28 -5.84 3.19 -1.47
C ALA A 28 -6.55 4.38 -2.17
N ALA A 29 -6.57 5.54 -1.52
CA ALA A 29 -7.16 6.76 -2.09
C ALA A 29 -6.40 7.25 -3.34
N LEU A 30 -5.06 7.24 -3.31
CA LEU A 30 -4.23 7.61 -4.47
C LEU A 30 -4.46 6.67 -5.65
N PHE A 31 -4.50 5.35 -5.41
CA PHE A 31 -4.83 4.39 -6.44
C PHE A 31 -6.22 4.62 -7.03
N ALA A 32 -7.23 4.82 -6.18
CA ALA A 32 -8.60 5.06 -6.64
C ALA A 32 -8.72 6.36 -7.46
N LEU A 33 -8.11 7.45 -6.98
CA LEU A 33 -8.15 8.75 -7.65
C LEU A 33 -7.45 8.71 -9.01
N HIS A 34 -6.22 8.21 -9.06
CA HIS A 34 -5.47 8.20 -10.31
C HIS A 34 -6.02 7.19 -11.31
N GLN A 35 -6.59 6.06 -10.84
CA GLN A 35 -7.31 5.15 -11.72
C GLN A 35 -8.54 5.84 -12.31
N HIS A 36 -9.32 6.58 -11.51
CA HIS A 36 -10.47 7.31 -12.00
C HIS A 36 -10.08 8.34 -13.07
N ILE A 37 -8.96 9.05 -12.92
CA ILE A 37 -8.46 9.98 -13.93
C ILE A 37 -8.12 9.24 -15.24
N LEU A 38 -7.54 8.04 -15.17
CA LEU A 38 -7.20 7.24 -16.35
C LEU A 38 -8.42 6.63 -17.05
N ASP A 39 -9.51 6.39 -16.31
CA ASP A 39 -10.75 5.85 -16.84
C ASP A 39 -11.64 6.93 -17.50
N GLN A 40 -11.31 8.23 -17.32
CA GLN A 40 -12.05 9.32 -17.94
C GLN A 40 -11.79 9.38 -19.46
N GLN A 41 -12.87 9.42 -20.25
CA GLN A 41 -12.78 9.59 -21.70
C GLN A 41 -12.45 11.04 -22.07
N SER A 42 -11.62 11.21 -23.11
CA SER A 42 -11.04 12.50 -23.52
C SER A 42 -12.04 13.57 -23.98
N GLU A 43 -13.31 13.21 -24.16
CA GLU A 43 -14.30 14.09 -24.79
C GLU A 43 -14.86 15.20 -23.89
N SER A 44 -14.62 15.19 -22.56
CA SER A 44 -15.42 16.03 -21.64
C SER A 44 -14.68 17.12 -20.86
N VAL A 45 -13.34 17.14 -20.82
CA VAL A 45 -12.63 18.06 -19.90
C VAL A 45 -11.56 18.86 -20.62
N ARG A 46 -11.97 19.94 -21.31
CA ARG A 46 -11.08 21.06 -21.60
C ARG A 46 -10.95 21.94 -20.36
N ALA A 47 -10.40 21.38 -19.28
CA ALA A 47 -9.98 22.18 -18.14
C ALA A 47 -8.88 23.12 -18.65
N LYS A 48 -9.02 24.43 -18.38
CA LYS A 48 -8.30 25.55 -19.01
C LYS A 48 -6.75 25.52 -18.95
N PHE A 49 -6.09 24.47 -18.47
CA PHE A 49 -4.66 24.51 -18.14
C PHE A 49 -3.80 23.29 -18.53
N GLN A 50 -4.36 22.13 -18.92
CA GLN A 50 -3.60 20.93 -19.32
C GLN A 50 -4.44 20.02 -20.24
N THR A 51 -3.81 19.28 -21.15
CA THR A 51 -4.52 18.30 -21.99
C THR A 51 -4.85 17.03 -21.22
N MET A 52 -5.82 16.24 -21.69
CA MET A 52 -6.18 14.98 -21.03
C MET A 52 -5.00 13.99 -21.03
N GLU A 53 -4.21 14.00 -22.10
CA GLU A 53 -3.01 13.18 -22.24
C GLU A 53 -1.97 13.51 -21.16
N GLU A 54 -1.78 14.79 -20.84
CA GLU A 54 -0.88 15.24 -19.76
C GLU A 54 -1.37 14.76 -18.39
N TRP A 55 -2.68 14.82 -18.13
CA TRP A 55 -3.28 14.29 -16.90
C TRP A 55 -3.14 12.78 -16.79
N HIS A 56 -3.30 12.06 -17.90
CA HIS A 56 -3.08 10.62 -17.97
C HIS A 56 -1.62 10.25 -17.70
N GLU A 57 -0.67 10.99 -18.27
CA GLU A 57 0.76 10.74 -18.03
C GLU A 57 1.11 10.94 -16.56
N ARG A 58 0.74 12.09 -15.98
CA ARG A 58 0.99 12.38 -14.55
C ARG A 58 0.34 11.36 -13.63
N SER A 59 -0.87 10.91 -13.96
CA SER A 59 -1.54 9.88 -13.18
C SER A 59 -0.82 8.53 -13.27
N ARG A 60 -0.28 8.16 -14.44
CA ARG A 60 0.56 6.98 -14.60
C ARG A 60 1.86 7.08 -13.80
N GLU A 61 2.54 8.23 -13.81
CA GLU A 61 3.75 8.48 -13.01
C GLU A 61 3.48 8.40 -11.50
N ALA A 62 2.35 8.96 -11.05
CA ALA A 62 1.93 8.88 -9.66
C ALA A 62 1.67 7.42 -9.24
N LEU A 63 0.95 6.66 -10.07
CA LEU A 63 0.70 5.22 -9.82
C LEU A 63 1.99 4.40 -9.85
N ASP A 64 2.94 4.70 -10.73
CA ASP A 64 4.27 4.06 -10.74
C ASP A 64 5.02 4.33 -9.43
N THR A 65 4.97 5.57 -8.93
CA THR A 65 5.60 5.96 -7.67
C THR A 65 4.97 5.24 -6.48
N VAL A 66 3.64 5.26 -6.38
CA VAL A 66 2.91 4.56 -5.31
C VAL A 66 3.20 3.06 -5.38
N SER A 67 3.19 2.46 -6.57
CA SER A 67 3.49 1.03 -6.75
C SER A 67 4.90 0.69 -6.27
N ARG A 68 5.92 1.52 -6.56
CA ARG A 68 7.29 1.33 -6.04
C ARG A 68 7.36 1.36 -4.53
N ILE A 69 6.61 2.25 -3.88
CA ILE A 69 6.54 2.31 -2.41
C ILE A 69 5.91 1.02 -1.86
N VAL A 70 4.80 0.56 -2.46
CA VAL A 70 4.13 -0.68 -2.04
C VAL A 70 5.04 -1.90 -2.27
N ILE A 71 5.81 -1.95 -3.36
CA ILE A 71 6.82 -2.99 -3.61
C ILE A 71 7.92 -2.95 -2.54
N ALA A 72 8.42 -1.76 -2.16
CA ALA A 72 9.42 -1.65 -1.11
C ALA A 72 8.89 -2.16 0.25
N ILE A 73 7.63 -1.86 0.58
CA ILE A 73 6.95 -2.42 1.76
C ILE A 73 6.88 -3.95 1.65
N ALA A 74 6.45 -4.49 0.51
CA ALA A 74 6.37 -5.93 0.28
C ALA A 74 7.73 -6.61 0.40
N GLY A 75 8.79 -6.01 -0.15
CA GLY A 75 10.16 -6.50 -0.02
C GLY A 75 10.60 -6.57 1.44
N ASN A 76 10.28 -5.56 2.25
CA ASN A 76 10.55 -5.59 3.68
C ASN A 76 9.76 -6.71 4.38
N LEU A 77 8.48 -6.92 4.04
CA LEU A 77 7.68 -8.00 4.63
C LEU A 77 8.21 -9.39 4.27
N VAL A 78 8.76 -9.57 3.07
CA VAL A 78 9.29 -10.86 2.58
C VAL A 78 10.69 -11.16 3.12
N THR A 79 11.54 -10.14 3.29
CA THR A 79 12.94 -10.31 3.68
C THR A 79 13.15 -10.50 5.18
N VAL A 80 12.17 -10.11 6.01
CA VAL A 80 12.34 -10.23 7.46
C VAL A 80 12.14 -11.68 7.89
N SER A 81 13.20 -12.26 8.44
CA SER A 81 13.23 -13.61 9.01
C SER A 81 12.12 -13.84 10.06
N PRO A 82 11.60 -15.07 10.23
CA PRO A 82 10.57 -15.39 11.25
C PRO A 82 10.97 -15.06 12.69
N ALA A 83 12.23 -14.71 12.95
CA ALA A 83 12.72 -14.31 14.26
C ALA A 83 12.15 -12.95 14.69
N ASN A 84 11.01 -12.97 15.39
CA ASN A 84 10.35 -11.93 16.20
C ASN A 84 10.07 -10.53 15.58
N SER A 85 10.91 -9.97 14.72
CA SER A 85 10.75 -8.65 14.13
C SER A 85 9.87 -8.65 12.87
N GLY A 86 9.88 -9.74 12.08
CA GLY A 86 9.06 -9.86 10.87
C GLY A 86 7.58 -9.99 11.17
N MET A 87 7.26 -10.76 12.22
CA MET A 87 5.89 -10.90 12.71
C MET A 87 5.34 -9.55 13.22
N GLN A 88 6.16 -8.73 13.91
CA GLN A 88 5.73 -7.40 14.34
C GLN A 88 5.38 -6.48 13.17
N MET A 89 6.09 -6.55 12.04
CA MET A 89 5.72 -5.73 10.88
C MET A 89 4.35 -6.11 10.31
N ILE A 90 4.06 -7.41 10.17
CA ILE A 90 2.77 -7.89 9.64
C ILE A 90 1.62 -7.61 10.62
N ASP A 91 1.85 -7.77 11.93
CA ASP A 91 0.85 -7.51 12.97
C ASP A 91 0.42 -6.03 12.98
N ASN A 92 1.31 -5.15 12.55
CA ASN A 92 1.06 -3.72 12.43
C ASN A 92 0.56 -3.29 11.04
N MET A 93 0.44 -4.22 10.09
CA MET A 93 -0.08 -3.89 8.77
C MET A 93 -1.61 -3.75 8.82
N PRO A 94 -2.16 -2.75 8.13
CA PRO A 94 -3.61 -2.54 8.03
C PRO A 94 -4.31 -3.76 7.38
N PRO A 95 -5.57 -4.01 7.72
CA PRO A 95 -6.42 -4.97 6.99
C PRO A 95 -6.55 -4.67 5.49
N MET A 96 -6.36 -3.41 5.07
CA MET A 96 -6.42 -3.01 3.66
C MET A 96 -5.15 -3.31 2.85
N TYR A 97 -4.05 -3.74 3.48
CA TYR A 97 -2.79 -3.99 2.78
C TYR A 97 -2.94 -4.95 1.58
N PRO A 98 -3.61 -6.12 1.72
CA PRO A 98 -3.77 -7.04 0.59
C PRO A 98 -4.50 -6.41 -0.60
N TYR A 99 -5.46 -5.52 -0.34
CA TYR A 99 -6.15 -4.80 -1.41
C TYR A 99 -5.18 -3.86 -2.15
N ILE A 100 -4.41 -3.07 -1.42
CA ILE A 100 -3.43 -2.14 -2.00
C ILE A 100 -2.38 -2.89 -2.83
N ALA A 101 -1.86 -4.01 -2.30
CA ALA A 101 -0.91 -4.85 -3.01
C ALA A 101 -1.50 -5.45 -4.30
N ARG A 102 -2.77 -5.89 -4.29
CA ARG A 102 -3.48 -6.36 -5.48
C ARG A 102 -3.66 -5.27 -6.54
N VAL A 103 -3.98 -4.04 -6.12
CA VAL A 103 -4.10 -2.92 -7.06
C VAL A 103 -2.74 -2.58 -7.68
N ALA A 104 -1.65 -2.61 -6.90
CA ALA A 104 -0.30 -2.45 -7.42
C ALA A 104 0.08 -3.55 -8.43
N ILE A 105 -0.26 -4.82 -8.15
CA ILE A 105 -0.08 -5.94 -9.10
C ILE A 105 -0.82 -5.67 -10.42
N ARG A 106 -2.07 -5.18 -10.35
CA ARG A 106 -2.87 -4.84 -11.54
C ARG A 106 -2.20 -3.74 -12.35
N HIS A 107 -1.78 -2.66 -11.70
CA HIS A 107 -1.07 -1.54 -12.35
C HIS A 107 0.21 -2.01 -13.06
N ILE A 108 1.04 -2.81 -12.39
CA ILE A 108 2.27 -3.38 -12.99
C ILE A 108 1.92 -4.22 -14.23
N ARG A 109 0.88 -5.06 -14.16
CA ARG A 109 0.44 -5.89 -15.28
C ARG A 109 0.01 -5.05 -16.49
N ASP A 110 -0.74 -3.98 -16.25
CA ASP A 110 -1.19 -3.10 -17.33
C ASP A 110 -0.03 -2.31 -17.94
N ARG A 111 0.98 -1.92 -17.15
CA ARG A 111 2.22 -1.31 -17.65
C ARG A 111 3.05 -2.26 -18.54
N VAL A 112 3.11 -3.55 -18.19
CA VAL A 112 3.80 -4.56 -19.03
C VAL A 112 3.15 -4.67 -20.40
N LYS A 113 1.82 -4.66 -20.49
CA LYS A 113 1.10 -4.68 -21.78
C LYS A 113 1.44 -3.46 -22.66
N THR A 114 1.71 -2.31 -22.04
CA THR A 114 2.13 -1.08 -22.74
C THR A 114 3.62 -1.02 -23.08
N GLY A 115 4.39 -2.09 -22.80
CA GLY A 115 5.81 -2.21 -23.19
C GLY A 115 6.82 -1.50 -22.28
N SER A 116 6.42 -1.07 -21.08
CA SER A 116 7.21 -0.12 -20.27
C SER A 116 7.99 -0.72 -19.07
N GLY A 117 8.48 -1.98 -19.09
CA GLY A 117 9.46 -2.37 -18.07
C GLY A 117 9.81 -3.85 -17.85
N SER A 118 11.11 -4.10 -17.69
CA SER A 118 11.76 -5.38 -17.30
C SER A 118 11.69 -5.71 -15.81
N TRP A 119 11.27 -4.77 -14.96
CA TRP A 119 11.23 -4.87 -13.49
C TRP A 119 9.96 -5.56 -12.93
N SER A 120 9.05 -6.00 -13.81
CA SER A 120 7.68 -6.37 -13.46
C SER A 120 7.51 -7.76 -12.82
N ALA A 121 8.33 -8.74 -13.21
CA ALA A 121 8.17 -10.12 -12.74
C ALA A 121 8.53 -10.27 -11.25
N SER A 122 9.72 -9.81 -10.85
CA SER A 122 10.19 -9.90 -9.46
C SER A 122 9.37 -9.00 -8.51
N ALA A 123 8.94 -7.83 -8.98
CA ALA A 123 8.06 -6.95 -8.21
C ALA A 123 6.69 -7.59 -7.94
N ARG A 124 6.10 -8.22 -8.96
CA ARG A 124 4.84 -8.97 -8.82
C ARG A 124 5.01 -10.14 -7.85
N GLU A 125 6.07 -10.91 -8.00
CA GLU A 125 6.36 -12.05 -7.12
C GLU A 125 6.52 -11.63 -5.65
N ALA A 126 7.23 -10.52 -5.40
CA ALA A 126 7.38 -9.96 -4.05
C ALA A 126 6.02 -9.56 -3.44
N LEU A 127 5.15 -8.92 -4.22
CA LEU A 127 3.80 -8.53 -3.79
C LEU A 127 2.89 -9.74 -3.54
N GLU A 128 2.96 -10.76 -4.40
CA GLU A 128 2.18 -11.99 -4.22
C GLU A 128 2.62 -12.74 -2.96
N ARG A 129 3.93 -12.85 -2.75
CA ARG A 129 4.50 -13.48 -1.55
C ARG A 129 4.11 -12.72 -0.29
N SER A 130 4.20 -11.39 -0.27
CA SER A 130 3.84 -10.61 0.91
C SER A 130 2.36 -10.71 1.26
N ILE A 131 1.46 -10.81 0.26
CA ILE A 131 0.03 -11.07 0.48
C ILE A 131 -0.18 -12.45 1.14
N ASN A 132 0.50 -13.49 0.63
CA ASN A 132 0.39 -14.83 1.19
C ASN A 132 0.89 -14.86 2.63
N THR A 133 2.07 -14.28 2.91
CA THR A 133 2.61 -14.18 4.27
C THR A 133 1.68 -13.40 5.20
N TYR A 134 1.03 -12.34 4.71
CA TYR A 134 0.01 -11.62 5.47
C TYR A 134 -1.16 -12.55 5.86
N PHE A 135 -1.74 -13.28 4.90
CA PHE A 135 -2.87 -14.16 5.20
C PHE A 135 -2.51 -15.39 6.04
N GLU A 136 -1.31 -15.95 5.85
CA GLU A 136 -0.77 -17.02 6.70
C GLU A 136 -0.66 -16.57 8.16
N ARG A 137 -0.19 -15.34 8.41
CA ARG A 137 -0.08 -14.78 9.75
C ARG A 137 -1.44 -14.61 10.44
N TRP A 138 -2.46 -14.23 9.68
CA TRP A 138 -3.82 -13.98 10.20
C TRP A 138 -4.75 -15.21 10.13
N ASP A 139 -4.22 -16.39 9.76
CA ASP A 139 -4.95 -17.66 9.62
C ASP A 139 -6.23 -17.57 8.77
N VAL A 140 -6.22 -16.69 7.76
CA VAL A 140 -7.35 -16.49 6.83
C VAL A 140 -7.37 -17.59 5.74
N SER A 141 -6.32 -18.42 5.69
CA SER A 141 -6.01 -19.39 4.65
C SER A 141 -6.97 -20.59 4.53
N GLN A 142 -7.85 -20.81 5.52
CA GLN A 142 -8.81 -21.94 5.51
C GLN A 142 -10.21 -21.55 4.99
N GLY A 143 -10.55 -20.26 4.91
CA GLY A 143 -11.90 -19.80 4.53
C GLY A 143 -12.06 -19.32 3.09
N LEU A 144 -10.98 -18.85 2.45
CA LEU A 144 -11.05 -18.16 1.15
C LEU A 144 -10.63 -19.02 -0.06
N ARG A 145 -10.25 -20.28 0.15
CA ARG A 145 -9.79 -21.17 -0.94
C ARG A 145 -10.94 -21.83 -1.73
N ASN A 146 -12.19 -21.66 -1.30
CA ASN A 146 -13.38 -22.32 -1.89
C ASN A 146 -14.42 -21.37 -2.49
N THR A 147 -14.11 -20.09 -2.63
CA THR A 147 -14.99 -19.14 -3.32
C THR A 147 -14.14 -18.24 -4.19
N TRP A 148 -14.46 -18.23 -5.49
CA TRP A 148 -13.90 -17.44 -6.60
C TRP A 148 -12.76 -18.10 -7.37
#